data_AF-A0A965WRQ6-F1
#
_entry.id   AF-A0A965WRQ6-F1
#
_cell.length_a   1.000
_cell.length_b   1.000
_cell.length_c   1.000
_cell.angle_alpha   90.00
_cell.angle_beta   90.00
_cell.angle_gamma   90.00
#
_symmetry.space_group_name_H-M   'P 1'
#
loop_
_entity.id
_entity.type
_entity.pdbx_description
1 polymer ?
#
loop_
_entity_poly.entity_id
_entity_poly.type
_entity_poly.pdbx_seq_one_letter_code
_entity_poly.pdbx_strand_id
1 'polypeptide(L)'
;MDLTGKNVLIFGKGSSGISAGIFVNDNGGAAYVYDDFDYSPCELKQISFSEVIRQMPRFDFGILSPGISSDNRLIKTLKQNNFT
;
A
#
# COMPACT_ATOMS: atom_id res chain seq x y z
N MET A 1 9.64 15.50 -1.21
CA MET A 1 10.44 14.27 -0.98
C MET A 1 10.55 13.62 -2.33
N ASP A 2 11.73 13.21 -2.79
CA ASP A 2 11.83 12.50 -4.07
C ASP A 2 11.53 11.01 -3.85
N LEU A 3 10.52 10.49 -4.55
CA LEU A 3 10.10 9.09 -4.51
C LEU A 3 10.35 8.37 -5.84
N THR A 4 11.15 8.97 -6.73
CA THR A 4 11.46 8.40 -8.04
C THR A 4 11.99 6.97 -7.93
N GLY A 5 11.34 6.06 -8.65
CA GLY A 5 11.71 4.64 -8.69
C GLY A 5 11.29 3.83 -7.46
N LYS A 6 10.59 4.43 -6.49
CA LYS A 6 10.07 3.74 -5.31
C LYS A 6 8.71 3.09 -5.60
N ASN A 7 8.54 1.84 -5.22
CA ASN A 7 7.24 1.18 -5.20
C ASN A 7 6.69 1.21 -3.77
N VAL A 8 5.53 1.82 -3.58
CA VAL A 8 4.95 2.05 -2.26
C VAL A 8 3.64 1.29 -2.14
N LEU A 9 3.51 0.49 -1.09
CA LEU A 9 2.27 -0.22 -0.78
C LEU A 9 1.44 0.58 0.23
N ILE A 10 0.19 0.85 -0.09
CA ILE A 10 -0.75 1.62 0.74
C ILE A 10 -1.81 0.67 1.24
N PHE A 11 -1.99 0.61 2.56
CA PHE A 11 -3.02 -0.19 3.20
C PHE A 11 -4.22 0.72 3.51
N GLY A 12 -5.36 0.40 2.91
CA GLY A 12 -6.61 1.13 3.04
C GLY A 12 -6.81 2.17 1.93
N LYS A 13 -8.04 2.23 1.44
CA LYS A 13 -8.52 3.09 0.35
C LYS A 13 -9.40 4.25 0.85
N GLY A 14 -9.38 4.52 2.16
CA GLY A 14 -10.00 5.73 2.71
C GLY A 14 -9.36 7.01 2.18
N SER A 15 -9.89 8.17 2.57
CA SER A 15 -9.39 9.49 2.15
C SER A 15 -7.88 9.67 2.38
N SER A 16 -7.36 9.14 3.49
CA SER A 16 -5.93 9.15 3.80
C SER A 16 -5.11 8.29 2.84
N GLY A 17 -5.59 7.10 2.49
CA GLY A 17 -4.90 6.18 1.57
C GLY A 17 -4.89 6.72 0.13
N ILE A 18 -6.00 7.28 -0.32
CA ILE A 18 -6.09 7.92 -1.64
C ILE A 18 -5.12 9.10 -1.72
N SER A 19 -5.13 9.99 -0.73
CA SER A 19 -4.24 11.16 -0.69
C SER A 19 -2.77 10.76 -0.64
N ALA A 20 -2.43 9.70 0.11
CA ALA A 20 -1.09 9.15 0.15
C ALA A 20 -0.63 8.61 -1.21
N GLY A 21 -1.52 7.93 -1.95
CA GLY A 21 -1.19 7.40 -3.26
C GLY A 21 -1.00 8.48 -4.32
N ILE A 22 -1.84 9.51 -4.29
CA ILE A 22 -1.66 10.70 -5.13
C ILE A 22 -0.30 11.35 -4.82
N PHE A 23 -0.01 11.59 -3.54
CA PHE A 23 1.27 12.15 -3.12
C PHE A 23 2.47 11.32 -3.61
N VAL A 24 2.42 10.00 -3.49
CA VAL A 24 3.49 9.10 -3.97
C VAL A 24 3.70 9.27 -5.47
N ASN A 25 2.62 9.23 -6.26
CA ASN A 25 2.68 9.35 -7.71
C ASN A 25 3.18 10.74 -8.14
N ASP A 26 2.68 11.82 -7.53
CA ASP A 26 3.10 13.20 -7.81
C ASP A 26 4.58 13.45 -7.50
N ASN A 27 5.18 12.63 -6.64
CA ASN A 27 6.60 12.69 -6.29
C ASN A 27 7.44 11.61 -7.01
N GLY A 28 6.93 11.02 -8.10
CA GLY A 28 7.67 10.11 -8.98
C GLY A 28 7.69 8.63 -8.56
N GLY A 29 7.01 8.28 -7.47
CA GLY A 29 6.86 6.90 -7.02
C GLY A 29 5.72 6.17 -7.73
N ALA A 30 5.64 4.86 -7.50
CA ALA A 30 4.54 4.01 -7.94
C ALA A 30 3.72 3.57 -6.73
N ALA A 31 2.50 4.11 -6.59
CA ALA A 31 1.58 3.74 -5.53
C ALA A 31 0.74 2.50 -5.88
N TYR A 32 0.64 1.55 -4.93
CA TYR A 32 -0.19 0.35 -5.01
C TYR A 32 -1.11 0.32 -3.80
N VAL A 33 -2.42 0.20 -4.01
CA VAL A 33 -3.40 0.22 -2.92
C VAL A 33 -3.95 -1.18 -2.67
N TYR A 34 -3.80 -1.65 -1.44
CA TYR A 34 -4.48 -2.81 -0.90
C TYR A 34 -5.58 -2.36 0.05
N ASP A 35 -6.80 -2.86 -0.14
CA ASP A 35 -7.88 -2.73 0.84
C ASP A 35 -8.61 -4.08 0.91
N ASP A 36 -8.94 -4.51 2.14
CA ASP A 36 -9.73 -5.72 2.40
C ASP A 36 -11.19 -5.54 1.94
N PHE A 37 -11.65 -4.30 1.84
CA PHE A 37 -13.00 -3.97 1.42
C PHE A 37 -13.01 -3.49 -0.03
N ASP A 38 -13.84 -4.14 -0.85
CA ASP A 38 -14.03 -3.77 -2.24
C ASP A 38 -14.97 -2.56 -2.35
N TYR A 39 -14.45 -1.38 -2.04
CA TYR A 39 -15.19 -0.12 -2.20
C TYR A 39 -14.81 0.57 -3.51
N SER A 40 -15.76 0.65 -4.44
CA SER A 40 -15.86 1.60 -5.58
C SER A 40 -14.62 1.69 -6.50
N PRO A 41 -14.66 2.38 -7.65
CA PRO A 41 -13.46 2.57 -8.48
C PRO A 41 -12.41 3.43 -7.76
N CYS A 42 -11.14 3.03 -7.80
CA CYS A 42 -10.01 3.90 -7.43
C CYS A 42 -9.28 4.33 -8.70
N GLU A 43 -8.80 5.57 -8.75
CA GLU A 43 -7.83 5.98 -9.79
C GLU A 43 -6.42 5.40 -9.53
N LEU A 44 -6.17 4.91 -8.32
CA LEU A 44 -4.91 4.28 -7.95
C LEU A 44 -4.91 2.78 -8.29
N LYS A 45 -3.72 2.26 -8.61
CA LYS A 45 -3.51 0.85 -8.94
C LYS A 45 -3.85 -0.03 -7.74
N GLN A 46 -4.99 -0.75 -7.82
CA GLN A 46 -5.41 -1.69 -6.80
C GLN A 46 -4.68 -3.03 -6.95
N ILE A 47 -4.30 -3.63 -5.82
CA ILE A 47 -3.57 -4.89 -5.76
C ILE A 47 -4.26 -5.85 -4.79
N SER A 48 -4.38 -7.13 -5.16
CA SER A 48 -5.00 -8.14 -4.30
C SER A 48 -4.03 -8.64 -3.22
N PHE A 49 -4.55 -9.32 -2.20
CA PHE A 49 -3.73 -9.89 -1.12
C PHE A 49 -2.66 -10.84 -1.67
N SER A 50 -3.03 -11.76 -2.56
CA SER A 50 -2.09 -12.72 -3.15
C SER A 50 -1.01 -12.01 -3.97
N GLU A 51 -1.37 -10.93 -4.65
CA GLU A 51 -0.44 -10.14 -5.44
C GLU A 51 0.51 -9.32 -4.56
N VAL A 52 0.02 -8.77 -3.45
CA VAL A 52 0.88 -8.12 -2.43
C VAL A 52 1.95 -9.10 -1.95
N ILE A 53 1.56 -10.32 -1.56
CA ILE A 53 2.52 -11.33 -1.09
C ILE A 53 3.52 -11.69 -2.20
N ARG A 54 3.06 -11.88 -3.44
CA ARG A 54 3.92 -12.25 -4.59
C ARG A 54 4.91 -11.14 -4.95
N GLN A 55 4.46 -9.88 -4.92
CA GLN A 55 5.27 -8.73 -5.29
C GLN A 55 5.98 -8.09 -4.09
N MET A 56 5.84 -8.64 -2.89
CA MET A 56 6.37 -8.07 -1.65
C MET A 56 7.84 -7.63 -1.74
N PRO A 57 8.77 -8.38 -2.36
CA PRO A 57 10.17 -7.95 -2.49
C PRO A 57 10.39 -6.69 -3.35
N ARG A 58 9.36 -6.24 -4.09
CA ARG A 58 9.43 -5.06 -4.97
C ARG A 58 9.06 -3.76 -4.27
N PHE A 59 8.35 -3.83 -3.15
CA PHE A 59 7.94 -2.65 -2.40
C PHE A 59 9.10 -2.15 -1.54
N ASP A 60 9.28 -0.83 -1.50
CA ASP A 60 10.31 -0.19 -0.69
C ASP A 60 9.83 0.09 0.73
N PHE A 61 8.56 0.48 0.89
CA PHE A 61 7.93 0.73 2.19
C PHE A 61 6.39 0.69 2.09
N GLY A 62 5.76 0.65 3.27
CA GLY A 62 4.31 0.62 3.42
C GLY A 62 3.75 1.88 4.09
N ILE A 63 2.59 2.36 3.62
CA ILE A 63 1.81 3.41 4.29
C ILE A 63 0.55 2.78 4.86
N LEU A 64 0.43 2.80 6.19
CA LEU A 64 -0.69 2.20 6.89
C LEU A 64 -1.77 3.24 7.19
N SER A 65 -3.00 3.03 6.71
CA SER A 65 -4.13 3.87 7.12
C SER A 65 -4.39 3.73 8.62
N PRO A 66 -4.70 4.83 9.34
CA PRO A 66 -4.82 4.83 10.80
C PRO A 66 -5.96 3.96 11.33
N GLY A 67 -6.98 3.68 10.52
CA GLY A 67 -8.08 2.79 10.87
C GLY A 67 -7.74 1.30 10.78
N ILE A 68 -6.57 0.93 10.24
CA ILE A 68 -6.15 -0.46 10.13
C ILE A 68 -5.38 -0.85 11.38
N SER A 69 -5.90 -1.85 12.08
CA SER A 69 -5.23 -2.41 13.25
C SER A 69 -3.86 -3.01 12.87
N SER A 70 -2.87 -2.83 13.74
CA SER A 70 -1.57 -3.51 13.65
C SER A 70 -1.68 -5.04 13.69
N ASP A 71 -2.82 -5.56 14.17
CA ASP A 71 -3.16 -6.99 14.16
C ASP A 71 -3.71 -7.49 12.83
N ASN A 72 -3.87 -6.62 11.83
CA ASN A 72 -4.33 -7.01 10.50
C ASN A 72 -3.44 -8.15 9.95
N ARG A 73 -4.10 -9.18 9.41
CA ARG A 73 -3.46 -10.42 8.94
C ARG A 73 -2.33 -10.14 7.95
N LEU A 74 -2.53 -9.19 7.04
CA LEU A 74 -1.53 -8.81 6.07
C LEU A 74 -0.30 -8.18 6.72
N ILE A 75 -0.48 -7.28 7.69
CA ILE A 75 0.64 -6.66 8.42
C ILE A 75 1.45 -7.73 9.18
N LYS A 76 0.75 -8.67 9.83
CA LYS A 76 1.41 -9.80 10.51
C LYS A 76 2.24 -10.63 9.53
N THR A 77 1.68 -10.96 8.37
CA THR A 77 2.40 -11.69 7.33
C THR A 77 3.59 -10.90 6.80
N LEU A 78 3.45 -9.59 6.55
CA LEU A 78 4.55 -8.75 6.05
C LEU A 78 5.69 -8.64 7.07
N LYS A 79 5.38 -8.47 8.37
CA LYS A 79 6.38 -8.45 9.44
C LYS A 79 7.14 -9.78 9.57
N GLN A 80 6.45 -10.90 9.39
CA GLN A 80 7.09 -12.23 9.38
C GLN A 80 8.04 -12.44 8.19
N ASN A 81 7.89 -11.65 7.12
CA ASN A 81 8.72 -11.74 5.93
C ASN A 81 9.75 -10.58 5.83
N ASN A 82 10.11 -9.94 6.95
CA ASN A 82 11.13 -8.87 7.04
C ASN A 82 10.82 -7.58 6.27
N PHE A 83 9.55 -7.21 6.19
CA PHE A 83 9.14 -5.90 5.68
C PHE A 83 9.04 -4.91 6.85
N THR A 84 10.07 -4.06 7.06
CA THR A 84 10.11 -2.99 8.08
C THR A 84 10.50 -1.66 7.47
#